data_AF-A0A7W9H4A4-F1
#
_entry.id   AF-A0A7W9H4A4-F1
#
_cell.length_a   1.000
_cell.length_b   1.000
_cell.length_c   1.000
_cell.angle_alpha   90.00
_cell.angle_beta   90.00
_cell.angle_gamma   90.00
#
_symmetry.space_group_name_H-M   'P 1'
#
loop_
_entity.id
_entity.type
_entity.pdbx_description
1 polymer ?
#
loop_
_entity_poly.entity_id
_entity_poly.type
_entity_poly.pdbx_seq_one_letter_code
_entity_poly.pdbx_strand_id
1 'polypeptide(L)'
;MTTGTGPGQWRVDFDAEVVFSNGGSLRTEGFRLDIPGDDIDDAELGELLVRHLGLLMVGSTSIGRKELIREPHKGSRNTEAADSGPGRRTVDLTGPGTRLDRPAGAPPGLEGMVDLPVALVRLSGAARPVADRLALAAFEPAGHAVVIDTGGADGPCLTPDAVALLAERGAALVATDGGHRHGPVAEALAAAGLPLLTGLTGLAELPAAGARLHAVPYPAADGEGVRVYGVTR
;
A
#
# COMPACT_ATOMS: atom_id res chain seq x y z
N MET A 1 23.73 -7.92 38.74
CA MET A 1 23.77 -6.59 38.12
C MET A 1 24.19 -6.77 36.66
N THR A 2 23.24 -6.67 35.74
CA THR A 2 23.44 -6.18 34.36
C THR A 2 22.06 -5.96 33.75
N THR A 3 21.69 -4.69 33.68
CA THR A 3 20.43 -4.16 33.13
C THR A 3 20.49 -4.18 31.60
N GLY A 4 19.50 -4.80 30.96
CA GLY A 4 19.26 -4.68 29.52
C GLY A 4 18.53 -3.37 29.22
N THR A 5 19.26 -2.37 28.76
CA THR A 5 18.71 -1.11 28.22
C THR A 5 18.37 -1.32 26.75
N GLY A 6 17.11 -1.66 26.44
CA GLY A 6 16.57 -1.42 25.10
C GLY A 6 16.32 0.09 24.93
N PRO A 7 16.51 0.67 23.72
CA PRO A 7 16.20 2.07 23.51
C PRO A 7 14.70 2.27 23.77
N GLY A 8 14.37 3.06 24.79
CA GLY A 8 12.98 3.47 25.03
C GLY A 8 12.52 4.28 23.81
N GLN A 9 11.42 3.86 23.19
CA GLN A 9 10.82 4.59 22.09
C GLN A 9 10.00 5.74 22.71
N TRP A 10 10.33 6.97 22.38
CA TRP A 10 9.66 8.15 22.93
C TRP A 10 8.55 8.61 22.01
N ARG A 11 7.50 9.17 22.61
CA ARG A 11 6.41 9.83 21.91
C ARG A 11 6.32 11.27 22.39
N VAL A 12 5.78 12.12 21.54
CA VAL A 12 5.45 13.49 21.89
C VAL A 12 3.95 13.71 21.74
N ASP A 13 3.32 14.26 22.76
CA ASP A 13 1.94 14.76 22.76
C ASP A 13 2.00 16.29 22.61
N PHE A 14 1.33 16.85 21.60
CA PHE A 14 1.44 18.27 21.27
C PHE A 14 0.22 18.80 20.51
N ASP A 15 0.07 20.12 20.53
CA ASP A 15 -0.79 20.86 19.62
C ASP A 15 0.02 21.38 18.45
N ALA A 16 -0.60 21.48 17.29
CA ALA A 16 0.05 22.12 16.15
C ALA A 16 -0.93 22.93 15.31
N GLU A 17 -0.42 24.00 14.72
CA GLU A 17 -1.08 24.72 13.64
C GLU A 17 -0.15 24.78 12.42
N VAL A 18 -0.69 24.40 11.27
CA VAL A 18 -0.01 24.42 9.97
C VAL A 18 -0.74 25.42 9.09
N VAL A 19 -0.04 26.46 8.62
CA VAL A 19 -0.60 27.47 7.71
C VAL A 19 -0.11 27.17 6.30
N PHE A 20 -1.03 27.11 5.34
CA PHE A 20 -0.68 26.81 3.96
C PHE A 20 -0.44 28.08 3.15
N SER A 21 0.55 28.04 2.24
CA SER A 21 0.91 29.17 1.39
C SER A 21 -0.16 29.52 0.34
N ASN A 22 -1.06 28.58 0.04
CA ASN A 22 -2.23 28.79 -0.82
C ASN A 22 -3.49 29.23 -0.05
N GLY A 23 -3.37 29.48 1.26
CA GLY A 23 -4.46 29.88 2.15
C GLY A 23 -5.09 28.71 2.91
N GLY A 24 -5.64 29.01 4.08
CA GLY A 24 -6.18 28.04 5.03
C GLY A 24 -5.16 27.57 6.07
N SER A 25 -5.64 26.85 7.09
CA SER A 25 -4.81 26.23 8.11
C SER A 25 -5.37 24.88 8.59
N LEU A 26 -4.50 24.04 9.14
CA LEU A 26 -4.83 22.79 9.80
C LEU A 26 -4.40 22.89 11.27
N ARG A 27 -5.30 22.57 12.20
CA ARG A 27 -5.02 22.59 13.63
C ARG A 27 -5.27 21.23 14.25
N THR A 28 -4.39 20.82 15.15
CA THR A 28 -4.50 19.59 15.94
C THR A 28 -4.37 19.88 17.43
N GLU A 29 -5.04 19.08 18.25
CA GLU A 29 -4.99 19.19 19.71
C GLU A 29 -4.68 17.83 20.33
N GLY A 30 -3.63 17.75 21.16
CA GLY A 30 -3.23 16.52 21.84
C GLY A 30 -2.80 15.40 20.88
N PHE A 31 -2.16 15.78 19.78
CA PHE A 31 -1.71 14.87 18.74
C PHE A 31 -0.45 14.14 19.20
N ARG A 32 -0.41 12.81 18.99
CA ARG A 32 0.69 11.96 19.46
C ARG A 32 1.51 11.41 18.32
N LEU A 33 2.80 11.70 18.31
CA LEU A 33 3.73 11.26 17.28
C LEU A 33 4.94 10.54 17.89
N ASP A 34 5.35 9.42 17.28
CA ASP A 34 6.57 8.73 17.68
C ASP A 34 7.79 9.52 17.20
N ILE A 35 8.81 9.67 18.06
CA ILE A 35 10.02 10.44 17.74
C ILE A 35 11.28 9.56 17.83
N PRO A 36 12.29 9.80 16.98
CA PRO A 36 13.58 9.14 17.10
C PRO A 36 14.39 9.79 18.23
N GLY A 37 14.75 9.02 19.25
CA GLY A 37 15.51 9.54 20.40
C GLY A 37 14.60 9.99 21.56
N ASP A 38 15.18 10.67 22.53
CA ASP A 38 14.51 11.14 23.76
C ASP A 38 14.20 12.64 23.78
N ASP A 39 14.49 13.33 22.68
CA ASP A 39 14.24 14.75 22.48
C ASP A 39 13.97 15.02 21.00
N ILE A 40 13.29 16.13 20.73
CA ILE A 40 13.07 16.68 19.40
C ILE A 40 12.80 18.17 19.59
N ASP A 41 13.24 19.05 18.70
CA ASP A 41 12.84 20.46 18.78
C ASP A 41 11.49 20.73 18.08
N ASP A 42 10.99 21.96 18.12
CA ASP A 42 9.67 22.29 17.55
C ASP A 42 9.69 22.39 16.02
N ALA A 43 10.82 22.77 15.42
CA ALA A 43 10.97 22.86 13.98
C ALA A 43 11.02 21.45 13.37
N GLU A 44 11.85 20.58 13.94
CA GLU A 44 11.96 19.17 13.58
C GLU A 44 10.64 18.42 13.80
N LEU A 45 9.91 18.72 14.88
CA LEU A 45 8.59 18.14 15.12
C LEU A 45 7.54 18.64 14.11
N GLY A 46 7.61 19.92 13.72
CA GLY A 46 6.79 20.47 12.64
C GLY A 46 7.05 19.79 11.31
N GLU A 47 8.32 19.59 10.94
CA GLU A 47 8.71 18.85 9.74
C GLU A 47 8.26 17.38 9.78
N LEU A 48 8.40 16.75 10.95
CA LEU A 48 7.96 15.37 11.17
C LEU A 48 6.44 15.24 11.00
N LEU A 49 5.67 16.20 11.53
CA LEU A 49 4.22 16.26 11.35
C LEU A 49 3.84 16.42 9.87
N VAL A 50 4.45 17.38 9.16
CA VAL A 50 4.20 17.65 7.73
C VAL A 50 4.50 16.41 6.89
N ARG A 51 5.64 15.75 7.14
CA ARG A 51 6.02 14.51 6.47
C ARG A 51 5.07 13.36 6.79
N HIS A 52 4.68 13.20 8.05
CA HIS A 52 3.81 12.11 8.50
C HIS A 52 2.39 12.23 7.93
N LEU A 53 1.86 13.45 7.82
CA LEU A 53 0.54 13.71 7.27
C LEU A 53 0.54 13.94 5.74
N GLY A 54 1.72 13.99 5.09
CA GLY A 54 1.85 14.19 3.64
C GLY A 54 1.35 15.56 3.16
N LEU A 55 1.53 16.61 3.97
CA LEU A 55 1.01 17.94 3.67
C LEU A 55 1.88 18.64 2.60
N LEU A 56 1.23 19.33 1.65
CA LEU A 56 1.87 20.12 0.59
C LEU A 56 1.61 21.61 0.78
N MET A 57 2.46 22.46 0.19
CA MET A 57 2.32 23.93 0.22
C MET A 57 2.26 24.52 1.65
N VAL A 58 3.05 23.96 2.57
CA VAL A 58 3.15 24.49 3.94
C VAL A 58 3.97 25.77 3.94
N GLY A 59 3.40 26.84 4.49
CA GLY A 59 4.08 28.13 4.67
C GLY A 59 4.76 28.24 6.03
N SER A 60 4.08 27.83 7.10
CA SER A 60 4.63 27.79 8.45
C SER A 60 3.98 26.73 9.33
N THR A 61 4.71 26.31 10.37
CA THR A 61 4.25 25.40 11.41
C THR A 61 4.52 26.00 12.78
N SER A 62 3.56 25.93 13.69
CA SER A 62 3.75 26.24 15.11
C SER A 62 3.37 25.03 15.96
N ILE A 63 4.18 24.77 16.99
CA ILE A 63 3.99 23.70 17.96
C ILE A 63 3.63 24.32 19.31
N GLY A 64 2.69 23.71 20.02
CA GLY A 64 2.28 24.10 21.35
C GLY A 64 2.04 22.89 22.24
N ARG A 65 1.96 23.10 23.56
CA ARG A 65 1.68 22.07 24.57
C ARG A 65 2.46 20.75 24.36
N LYS A 66 3.75 20.87 24.05
CA LYS A 66 4.62 19.73 23.77
C LYS A 66 5.02 19.03 25.07
N GLU A 67 4.72 17.74 25.16
CA GLU A 67 5.07 16.88 26.28
C GLU A 67 5.68 15.57 25.77
N LEU A 68 6.90 15.26 26.24
CA LEU A 68 7.59 14.00 25.93
C LEU A 68 7.10 12.92 26.88
N ILE A 69 6.53 11.86 26.30
CA ILE A 69 5.96 10.74 27.03
C ILE A 69 6.88 9.54 26.88
N ARG A 70 7.36 9.03 28.02
CA ARG A 70 8.15 7.79 28.12
C ARG A 70 7.26 6.63 28.58
N GLU A 71 6.66 5.94 27.63
CA GLU A 71 5.80 4.78 27.93
C GLU A 71 6.50 3.46 27.59
N PRO A 72 6.85 2.61 28.58
CA PRO A 72 7.14 1.20 28.33
C PRO A 72 5.81 0.45 28.15
N HIS A 73 5.49 -0.01 26.95
CA HIS A 73 4.22 -0.72 26.76
C HIS A 73 4.27 -2.12 27.43
N LYS A 74 3.46 -2.29 28.48
CA LYS A 74 2.86 -3.58 28.86
C LYS A 74 1.54 -3.68 28.10
N GLY A 75 1.36 -4.78 27.36
CA GLY A 75 0.24 -4.98 26.44
C GLY A 75 -1.15 -4.80 27.06
N SER A 76 -2.09 -4.37 26.21
CA SER A 76 -3.52 -4.53 26.43
C SER A 76 -3.83 -6.02 26.63
N ARG A 77 -4.36 -6.38 27.80
CA ARG A 77 -4.93 -7.70 28.06
C ARG A 77 -6.27 -7.79 27.31
N ASN A 78 -6.27 -8.47 26.17
CA ASN A 78 -7.42 -9.24 25.73
C ASN A 78 -7.09 -10.71 25.98
N THR A 79 -7.83 -11.35 26.87
CA THR A 79 -7.89 -12.81 27.00
C THR A 79 -8.45 -13.39 25.69
N GLU A 80 -7.79 -14.46 25.23
CA GLU A 80 -8.12 -15.36 24.12
C GLU A 80 -7.47 -15.09 22.73
N ALA A 81 -6.24 -15.64 22.62
CA ALA A 81 -5.55 -16.28 21.49
C ALA A 81 -5.33 -15.48 20.19
N ALA A 82 -4.12 -15.25 19.67
CA ALA A 82 -2.74 -15.59 20.03
C ALA A 82 -1.81 -14.64 19.24
N ASP A 83 -0.66 -14.22 19.82
CA ASP A 83 0.57 -13.65 19.21
C ASP A 83 0.43 -12.61 18.05
N SER A 84 0.98 -11.38 18.11
CA SER A 84 2.41 -11.09 17.82
C SER A 84 2.71 -9.56 17.74
N GLY A 85 3.79 -9.07 18.38
CA GLY A 85 4.67 -7.90 18.05
C GLY A 85 4.09 -6.57 17.47
N PRO A 86 4.92 -5.63 16.93
CA PRO A 86 4.45 -4.70 15.89
C PRO A 86 4.10 -5.59 14.69
N GLY A 87 2.86 -6.08 14.73
CA GLY A 87 2.49 -7.30 14.05
C GLY A 87 2.29 -7.02 12.57
N ARG A 88 3.14 -7.63 11.74
CA ARG A 88 2.93 -7.78 10.30
C ARG A 88 1.44 -8.01 10.01
N ARG A 89 0.73 -7.00 9.49
CA ARG A 89 -0.69 -7.09 9.19
C ARG A 89 -0.85 -7.77 7.84
N THR A 90 -1.72 -8.78 7.78
CA THR A 90 -2.03 -9.50 6.56
C THR A 90 -3.49 -9.23 6.19
N VAL A 91 -3.71 -8.84 4.94
CA VAL A 91 -5.02 -8.62 4.33
C VAL A 91 -5.25 -9.75 3.34
N ASP A 92 -6.33 -10.51 3.49
CA ASP A 92 -6.73 -11.48 2.46
C ASP A 92 -7.40 -10.72 1.31
N LEU A 93 -6.78 -10.77 0.14
CA LEU A 93 -7.28 -10.14 -1.08
C LEU A 93 -8.04 -11.12 -1.97
N THR A 94 -8.17 -12.38 -1.52
CA THR A 94 -8.83 -13.45 -2.27
C THR A 94 -10.36 -13.31 -2.18
N GLY A 95 -10.98 -13.04 -3.30
CA GLY A 95 -12.42 -13.11 -3.50
C GLY A 95 -12.86 -14.41 -4.21
N PRO A 96 -14.18 -14.69 -4.28
CA PRO A 96 -14.71 -15.85 -5.00
C PRO A 96 -14.41 -15.80 -6.52
N GLY A 97 -14.30 -14.59 -7.07
CA GLY A 97 -13.96 -14.32 -8.46
C GLY A 97 -12.46 -14.25 -8.73
N THR A 98 -11.58 -14.45 -7.74
CA THR A 98 -10.15 -14.27 -7.96
C THR A 98 -9.59 -15.29 -8.94
N ARG A 99 -8.90 -14.81 -9.97
CA ARG A 99 -8.28 -15.62 -11.02
C ARG A 99 -6.91 -15.07 -11.36
N LEU A 100 -6.00 -15.97 -11.71
CA LEU A 100 -4.67 -15.67 -12.24
C LEU A 100 -4.60 -16.14 -13.69
N ASP A 101 -4.42 -15.20 -14.61
CA ASP A 101 -4.13 -15.49 -16.00
C ASP A 101 -2.62 -15.28 -16.23
N ARG A 102 -1.90 -16.36 -16.56
CA ARG A 102 -0.46 -16.30 -16.87
C ARG A 102 -0.23 -16.30 -18.38
N PRO A 103 0.74 -15.53 -18.88
CA PRO A 103 1.14 -15.61 -20.27
C PRO A 103 1.77 -16.98 -20.57
N ALA A 104 1.57 -17.46 -21.79
CA ALA A 104 2.14 -18.72 -22.24
C ALA A 104 3.67 -18.68 -22.15
N GLY A 105 4.28 -19.71 -21.54
CA GLY A 105 5.73 -19.81 -21.38
C GLY A 105 6.30 -19.11 -20.14
N ALA A 106 5.48 -18.47 -19.30
CA ALA A 106 5.92 -18.02 -17.99
C ALA A 106 6.42 -19.20 -17.15
N PRO A 107 7.55 -19.06 -16.41
CA PRO A 107 8.04 -20.14 -15.57
C PRO A 107 6.96 -20.53 -14.54
N PRO A 108 6.76 -21.83 -14.26
CA PRO A 108 5.72 -22.31 -13.34
C PRO A 108 6.05 -22.02 -11.86
N GLY A 109 7.18 -21.37 -11.57
CA GLY A 109 7.64 -21.09 -10.22
C GLY A 109 6.86 -19.97 -9.54
N LEU A 110 6.93 -19.92 -8.21
CA LEU A 110 6.42 -18.81 -7.39
C LEU A 110 7.27 -17.53 -7.55
N GLU A 111 8.47 -17.67 -8.13
CA GLU A 111 9.39 -16.58 -8.39
C GLU A 111 8.71 -15.51 -9.26
N GLY A 112 8.62 -14.28 -8.74
CA GLY A 112 7.95 -13.17 -9.42
C GLY A 112 6.45 -13.01 -9.12
N MET A 113 5.87 -13.80 -8.19
CA MET A 113 4.48 -13.63 -7.72
C MET A 113 4.35 -13.44 -6.21
N VAL A 114 5.43 -13.62 -5.46
CA VAL A 114 5.47 -13.49 -4.01
C VAL A 114 6.40 -12.38 -3.56
N ASP A 115 6.06 -11.75 -2.42
CA ASP A 115 6.87 -10.72 -1.78
C ASP A 115 7.13 -9.49 -2.68
N LEU A 116 6.19 -9.21 -3.58
CA LEU A 116 6.30 -8.11 -4.55
C LEU A 116 5.93 -6.79 -3.87
N PRO A 117 6.74 -5.72 -3.99
CA PRO A 117 6.31 -4.40 -3.55
C PRO A 117 5.08 -3.96 -4.35
N VAL A 118 4.10 -3.34 -3.68
CA VAL A 118 2.85 -2.91 -4.30
C VAL A 118 2.98 -1.46 -4.79
N ALA A 119 2.66 -1.24 -6.05
CA ALA A 119 2.35 0.08 -6.61
C ALA A 119 0.82 0.18 -6.76
N LEU A 120 0.18 0.89 -5.83
CA LEU A 120 -1.28 0.94 -5.73
C LEU A 120 -1.87 2.17 -6.42
N VAL A 121 -2.74 1.92 -7.40
CA VAL A 121 -3.45 2.93 -8.18
C VAL A 121 -4.91 2.93 -7.77
N ARG A 122 -5.34 3.99 -7.07
CA ARG A 122 -6.73 4.15 -6.59
C ARG A 122 -7.56 4.91 -7.60
N LEU A 123 -8.54 4.23 -8.20
CA LEU A 123 -9.52 4.80 -9.12
C LEU A 123 -10.97 4.61 -8.63
N SER A 124 -11.15 3.93 -7.48
CA SER A 124 -12.44 3.76 -6.82
C SER A 124 -13.16 5.11 -6.67
N GLY A 125 -14.39 5.20 -7.19
CA GLY A 125 -15.19 6.43 -7.17
C GLY A 125 -14.93 7.38 -8.34
N ALA A 126 -13.97 7.10 -9.22
CA ALA A 126 -13.81 7.85 -10.47
C ALA A 126 -14.97 7.55 -11.44
N ALA A 127 -15.41 8.56 -12.20
CA ALA A 127 -16.44 8.39 -13.24
C ALA A 127 -16.02 7.41 -14.35
N ARG A 128 -14.71 7.29 -14.60
CA ARG A 128 -14.09 6.32 -15.50
C ARG A 128 -12.86 5.72 -14.83
N PRO A 129 -12.97 4.55 -14.20
CA PRO A 129 -11.86 3.94 -13.45
C PRO A 129 -10.93 3.16 -14.39
N VAL A 130 -10.28 3.87 -15.31
CA VAL A 130 -9.30 3.31 -16.26
C VAL A 130 -7.97 4.05 -16.08
N ALA A 131 -6.91 3.32 -15.73
CA ALA A 131 -5.57 3.87 -15.65
C ALA A 131 -4.96 4.00 -17.05
N ASP A 132 -4.57 5.21 -17.42
CA ASP A 132 -3.81 5.50 -18.63
C ASP A 132 -2.31 5.66 -18.34
N ARG A 133 -1.52 5.95 -19.37
CA ARG A 133 -0.07 6.15 -19.25
C ARG A 133 0.27 7.30 -18.29
N LEU A 134 -0.57 8.34 -18.20
CA LEU A 134 -0.34 9.49 -17.34
C LEU A 134 -0.59 9.13 -15.87
N ALA A 135 -1.66 8.38 -15.59
CA ALA A 135 -1.98 7.88 -14.24
C ALA A 135 -0.85 7.00 -13.67
N LEU A 136 -0.14 6.26 -14.53
CA LEU A 136 0.99 5.41 -14.14
C LEU A 136 2.35 6.10 -14.15
N ALA A 137 2.45 7.33 -14.69
CA ALA A 137 3.74 7.96 -14.96
C ALA A 137 4.59 8.18 -13.69
N ALA A 138 3.93 8.45 -12.56
CA ALA A 138 4.55 8.74 -11.27
C ALA A 138 4.99 7.49 -10.48
N PHE A 139 4.62 6.28 -10.96
CA PHE A 139 4.99 5.04 -10.30
C PHE A 139 6.27 4.46 -10.90
N GLU A 140 7.04 3.78 -10.05
CA GLU A 140 8.21 2.97 -10.41
C GLU A 140 7.80 1.49 -10.43
N PRO A 141 7.25 0.95 -11.53
CA PRO A 141 6.65 -0.38 -11.53
C PRO A 141 7.68 -1.50 -11.60
N ALA A 142 8.98 -1.20 -11.78
CA ALA A 142 10.03 -2.21 -11.94
C ALA A 142 10.02 -3.21 -10.78
N GLY A 143 9.73 -4.48 -11.06
CA GLY A 143 9.61 -5.55 -10.06
C GLY A 143 8.41 -5.43 -9.10
N HIS A 144 7.50 -4.48 -9.32
CA HIS A 144 6.33 -4.26 -8.48
C HIS A 144 5.11 -5.04 -8.99
N ALA A 145 4.21 -5.37 -8.06
CA ALA A 145 2.83 -5.68 -8.38
C ALA A 145 2.07 -4.35 -8.52
N VAL A 146 1.60 -4.05 -9.74
CA VAL A 146 0.78 -2.87 -10.01
C VAL A 146 -0.67 -3.23 -9.74
N VAL A 147 -1.22 -2.70 -8.65
CA VAL A 147 -2.57 -3.01 -8.16
C VAL A 147 -3.50 -1.84 -8.51
N ILE A 148 -4.57 -2.11 -9.25
CA ILE A 148 -5.53 -1.11 -9.72
C ILE A 148 -6.86 -1.38 -9.04
N ASP A 149 -7.23 -0.46 -8.15
CA ASP A 149 -8.50 -0.46 -7.44
C ASP A 149 -9.52 0.37 -8.21
N THR A 150 -10.43 -0.29 -8.90
CA THR A 150 -11.47 0.32 -9.73
C THR A 150 -12.77 0.59 -8.97
N GLY A 151 -12.92 0.05 -7.75
CA GLY A 151 -14.19 0.02 -7.03
C GLY A 151 -15.18 -1.02 -7.59
N GLY A 152 -14.67 -2.09 -8.20
CA GLY A 152 -15.47 -3.19 -8.78
C GLY A 152 -16.10 -2.84 -10.13
N ALA A 153 -15.51 -1.92 -10.88
CA ALA A 153 -16.03 -1.54 -12.19
C ALA A 153 -15.90 -2.69 -13.20
N ASP A 154 -16.92 -2.86 -14.03
CA ASP A 154 -16.88 -3.81 -15.13
C ASP A 154 -16.20 -3.19 -16.36
N GLY A 155 -15.21 -3.87 -16.91
CA GLY A 155 -14.42 -3.41 -18.06
C GLY A 155 -12.90 -3.35 -17.82
N PRO A 156 -12.13 -2.92 -18.84
CA PRO A 156 -10.69 -2.82 -18.74
C PRO A 156 -10.27 -1.73 -17.75
N CYS A 157 -9.38 -2.08 -16.83
CA CYS A 157 -8.81 -1.15 -15.86
C CYS A 157 -7.59 -0.38 -16.38
N LEU A 158 -7.11 -0.70 -17.60
CA LEU A 158 -5.93 -0.11 -18.24
C LEU A 158 -6.22 0.26 -19.69
N THR A 159 -5.51 1.28 -20.20
CA THR A 159 -5.39 1.51 -21.65
C THR A 159 -4.26 0.67 -22.27
N PRO A 160 -4.26 0.41 -23.59
CA PRO A 160 -3.16 -0.28 -24.26
C PRO A 160 -1.79 0.41 -24.05
N ASP A 161 -1.74 1.73 -24.08
CA ASP A 161 -0.50 2.50 -23.84
C ASP A 161 0.00 2.37 -22.40
N ALA A 162 -0.91 2.17 -21.44
CA ALA A 162 -0.57 1.90 -20.06
C ALA A 162 0.06 0.50 -19.92
N VAL A 163 -0.46 -0.50 -20.63
CA VAL A 163 0.16 -1.84 -20.70
C VAL A 163 1.57 -1.77 -21.28
N ALA A 164 1.76 -1.03 -22.38
CA ALA A 164 3.07 -0.84 -22.98
C ALA A 164 4.06 -0.20 -22.00
N LEU A 165 3.65 0.84 -21.27
CA LEU A 165 4.48 1.48 -20.23
C LEU A 165 4.89 0.48 -19.13
N LEU A 166 3.95 -0.34 -18.65
CA LEU A 166 4.23 -1.32 -17.59
C LEU A 166 5.24 -2.38 -18.04
N ALA A 167 5.12 -2.84 -19.28
CA ALA A 167 6.06 -3.77 -19.88
C ALA A 167 7.44 -3.13 -20.07
N GLU A 168 7.50 -1.92 -20.62
CA GLU A 168 8.74 -1.13 -20.82
C GLU A 168 9.50 -0.91 -19.50
N ARG A 169 8.76 -0.66 -18.42
CA ARG A 169 9.33 -0.38 -17.08
C ARG A 169 9.47 -1.63 -16.20
N GLY A 170 9.18 -2.82 -16.72
CA GLY A 170 9.45 -4.09 -16.03
C GLY A 170 8.54 -4.39 -14.84
N ALA A 171 7.24 -4.11 -14.94
CA ALA A 171 6.26 -4.58 -13.96
C ALA A 171 6.34 -6.11 -13.78
N ALA A 172 6.20 -6.60 -12.55
CA ALA A 172 6.21 -8.04 -12.29
C ALA A 172 4.83 -8.69 -12.51
N LEU A 173 3.77 -7.95 -12.23
CA LEU A 173 2.40 -8.44 -12.17
C LEU A 173 1.43 -7.26 -12.23
N VAL A 174 0.28 -7.46 -12.89
CA VAL A 174 -0.87 -6.55 -12.81
C VAL A 174 -1.98 -7.21 -12.01
N ALA A 175 -2.60 -6.46 -11.11
CA ALA A 175 -3.65 -6.93 -10.22
C ALA A 175 -4.82 -5.95 -10.18
N THR A 176 -6.05 -6.43 -10.16
CA THR A 176 -7.25 -5.57 -10.08
C THR A 176 -8.41 -6.26 -9.37
N ASP A 177 -9.29 -5.45 -8.80
CA ASP A 177 -10.60 -5.87 -8.30
C ASP A 177 -11.64 -6.11 -9.42
N GLY A 178 -11.40 -5.57 -10.62
CA GLY A 178 -12.23 -5.82 -11.80
C GLY A 178 -12.19 -7.29 -12.25
N GLY A 179 -13.30 -7.77 -12.83
CA GLY A 179 -13.43 -9.15 -13.33
C GLY A 179 -13.08 -9.32 -14.82
N HIS A 180 -12.65 -8.25 -15.50
CA HIS A 180 -12.45 -8.26 -16.94
C HIS A 180 -11.13 -8.95 -17.33
N ARG A 181 -11.26 -10.15 -17.92
CA ARG A 181 -10.14 -11.07 -18.17
C ARG A 181 -9.88 -11.42 -19.63
N HIS A 182 -10.69 -10.90 -20.55
CA HIS A 182 -10.56 -11.13 -21.99
C HIS A 182 -10.63 -9.80 -22.74
N GLY A 183 -10.18 -9.80 -23.99
CA GLY A 183 -10.20 -8.62 -24.84
C GLY A 183 -8.83 -7.96 -24.96
N PRO A 184 -8.76 -6.80 -25.63
CA PRO A 184 -7.51 -6.27 -26.18
C PRO A 184 -6.46 -5.94 -25.10
N VAL A 185 -6.89 -5.51 -23.92
CA VAL A 185 -5.98 -5.19 -22.81
C VAL A 185 -5.40 -6.46 -22.17
N ALA A 186 -6.23 -7.49 -21.98
CA ALA A 186 -5.78 -8.78 -21.47
C ALA A 186 -4.83 -9.47 -22.48
N GLU A 187 -5.14 -9.39 -23.77
CA GLU A 187 -4.29 -9.88 -24.85
C GLU A 187 -2.95 -9.12 -24.91
N ALA A 188 -2.96 -7.80 -24.73
CA ALA A 188 -1.74 -6.99 -24.68
C ALA A 188 -0.86 -7.35 -23.47
N LEU A 189 -1.46 -7.56 -22.28
CA LEU A 189 -0.73 -8.01 -21.09
C LEU A 189 -0.08 -9.39 -21.32
N ALA A 190 -0.84 -10.33 -21.90
CA ALA A 190 -0.34 -11.65 -22.23
C ALA A 190 0.80 -11.60 -23.26
N ALA A 191 0.66 -10.79 -24.32
CA ALA A 191 1.71 -10.59 -25.33
C ALA A 191 2.97 -9.93 -24.75
N ALA A 192 2.81 -9.08 -23.73
CA ALA A 192 3.90 -8.45 -23.00
C ALA A 192 4.54 -9.36 -21.94
N GLY A 193 4.02 -10.57 -21.73
CA GLY A 193 4.53 -11.47 -20.69
C GLY A 193 4.19 -11.04 -19.26
N LEU A 194 3.18 -10.18 -19.09
CA LEU A 194 2.71 -9.70 -17.79
C LEU A 194 1.56 -10.57 -17.26
N PRO A 195 1.70 -11.25 -16.10
CA PRO A 195 0.60 -11.95 -15.48
C PRO A 195 -0.50 -10.99 -15.01
N LEU A 196 -1.74 -11.45 -15.02
CA LEU A 196 -2.92 -10.69 -14.61
C LEU A 196 -3.68 -11.40 -13.48
N LEU A 197 -3.85 -10.72 -12.36
CA LEU A 197 -4.79 -11.07 -11.29
C LEU A 197 -6.05 -10.23 -11.40
N THR A 198 -7.20 -10.89 -11.41
CA THR A 198 -8.52 -10.25 -11.45
C THR A 198 -9.37 -10.66 -10.26
N GLY A 199 -10.44 -9.92 -10.00
CA GLY A 199 -11.45 -10.26 -8.99
C GLY A 199 -10.90 -10.25 -7.56
N LEU A 200 -9.93 -9.39 -7.28
CA LEU A 200 -9.44 -9.16 -5.91
C LEU A 200 -10.48 -8.45 -5.06
N THR A 201 -10.47 -8.73 -3.76
CA THR A 201 -11.32 -8.05 -2.76
C THR A 201 -10.45 -7.38 -1.71
N GLY A 202 -11.05 -6.57 -0.82
CA GLY A 202 -10.32 -5.99 0.32
C GLY A 202 -9.23 -4.99 -0.06
N LEU A 203 -9.15 -4.56 -1.33
CA LEU A 203 -8.12 -3.63 -1.78
C LEU A 203 -8.13 -2.34 -0.96
N ALA A 204 -9.29 -1.85 -0.51
CA ALA A 204 -9.43 -0.66 0.33
C ALA A 204 -8.65 -0.72 1.66
N GLU A 205 -8.29 -1.92 2.13
CA GLU A 205 -7.53 -2.11 3.36
C GLU A 205 -6.01 -2.03 3.18
N LEU A 206 -5.53 -1.98 1.93
CA LEU A 206 -4.11 -1.80 1.64
C LEU A 206 -3.70 -0.33 1.84
N PRO A 207 -2.57 -0.06 2.53
CA PRO A 207 -2.02 1.29 2.60
C PRO A 207 -1.55 1.75 1.21
N ALA A 208 -1.47 3.07 1.03
CA ALA A 208 -1.02 3.66 -0.24
C ALA A 208 0.43 3.26 -0.62
N ALA A 209 1.27 2.93 0.36
CA ALA A 209 2.65 2.49 0.16
C ALA A 209 3.07 1.46 1.23
N GLY A 210 4.15 0.73 0.95
CA GLY A 210 4.78 -0.19 1.91
C GLY A 210 4.11 -1.57 2.01
N ALA A 211 3.04 -1.82 1.27
CA ALA A 211 2.44 -3.14 1.16
C ALA A 211 3.28 -4.05 0.25
N ARG A 212 3.26 -5.35 0.56
CA ARG A 212 3.79 -6.42 -0.28
C ARG A 212 2.70 -7.39 -0.67
N LEU A 213 2.69 -7.81 -1.93
CA LEU A 213 1.71 -8.73 -2.46
C LEU A 213 2.30 -10.13 -2.61
N HIS A 214 1.53 -11.12 -2.16
CA HIS A 214 1.82 -12.53 -2.33
C HIS A 214 0.66 -13.18 -3.07
N ALA A 215 0.89 -13.62 -4.30
CA ALA A 215 -0.03 -14.43 -5.08
C ALA A 215 0.52 -15.86 -5.15
N VAL A 216 -0.18 -16.79 -4.51
CA VAL A 216 0.24 -18.18 -4.34
C VAL A 216 -0.73 -19.09 -5.08
N PRO A 217 -0.37 -19.58 -6.28
CA PRO A 217 -1.16 -20.56 -7.00
C PRO A 217 -1.25 -21.88 -6.24
N TYR A 218 -2.37 -22.59 -6.39
CA TYR A 218 -2.58 -23.92 -5.83
C TYR A 218 -3.43 -24.79 -6.78
N PRO A 219 -3.22 -26.11 -6.80
CA PRO A 219 -4.07 -27.00 -7.58
C PRO A 219 -5.49 -26.99 -7.00
N ALA A 220 -6.47 -26.65 -7.84
CA ALA A 220 -7.89 -26.62 -7.52
C ALA A 220 -8.63 -27.72 -8.31
N ALA A 221 -9.84 -28.07 -7.87
CA ALA A 221 -10.64 -29.11 -8.54
C ALA A 221 -10.92 -28.79 -10.02
N ASP A 222 -11.10 -27.51 -10.34
CA ASP A 222 -11.43 -27.01 -11.68
C ASP A 222 -10.21 -26.43 -12.44
N GLY A 223 -8.99 -26.75 -12.00
CA GLY A 223 -7.75 -26.26 -12.61
C GLY A 223 -6.78 -25.68 -11.58
N GLU A 224 -6.42 -24.41 -11.73
CA GLU A 224 -5.48 -23.74 -10.82
C GLU A 224 -6.17 -22.56 -10.13
N GLY A 225 -6.19 -22.60 -8.79
CA GLY A 225 -6.63 -21.48 -7.97
C GLY A 225 -5.45 -20.61 -7.56
N VAL A 226 -5.73 -19.43 -7.00
CA VAL A 226 -4.71 -18.56 -6.42
C VAL A 226 -5.20 -17.98 -5.09
N ARG A 227 -4.31 -17.91 -4.10
CA ARG A 227 -4.51 -17.18 -2.85
C ARG A 227 -3.69 -15.90 -2.89
N VAL A 228 -4.32 -14.77 -2.61
CA VAL A 228 -3.68 -13.45 -2.71
C VAL A 228 -3.72 -12.76 -1.36
N TYR A 229 -2.56 -12.32 -0.89
CA TYR A 229 -2.42 -11.62 0.38
C TYR A 229 -1.66 -10.31 0.20
N GLY A 230 -2.12 -9.27 0.86
CA GLY A 230 -1.35 -8.05 1.10
C GLY A 230 -0.73 -8.10 2.49
N VAL A 231 0.56 -7.82 2.59
CA VAL A 231 1.32 -7.85 3.85
C VAL A 231 1.92 -6.47 4.08
N THR A 232 1.68 -5.89 5.25
CA THR A 232 2.28 -4.62 5.67
C THR A 232 3.15 -4.87 6.90
N ARG A 233 4.25 -4.13 7.01
CA ARG A 233 5.15 -4.17 8.17
C ARG A 233 4.98 -2.93 9.02
#